data_AF-A0A5S9MDS9-F1
#
_entry.id   AF-A0A5S9MDS9-F1
#
_cell.length_a   1.000
_cell.length_b   1.000
_cell.length_c   1.000
_cell.angle_alpha   90.00
_cell.angle_beta   90.00
_cell.angle_gamma   90.00
#
_symmetry.space_group_name_H-M   'P 1'
#
loop_
_entity.id
_entity.type
_entity.pdbx_description
1 polymer ?
#
loop_
_entity_poly.entity_id
_entity_poly.type
_entity_poly.pdbx_seq_one_letter_code
_entity_poly.pdbx_strand_id
1 'polypeptide(L)'
;MLGGLILYGALFLIVFHLSYVSLLMYAVAIAIGYPLLLVPYVSLTYDVIGHARYARKARIEYIVVRELFLNAGRICSIVLFLLSVTLLGDELGIPASLVVLGQGTPSFITL
;
A
#
# COMPACT_ATOMS: atom_id res chain seq x y z
N MET A 1 5.82 13.93 3.15
CA MET A 1 6.80 13.61 2.08
C MET A 1 7.94 12.71 2.57
N LEU A 2 8.42 12.84 3.82
CA LEU A 2 9.44 11.95 4.40
C LEU A 2 9.01 10.47 4.52
N GLY A 3 7.80 10.19 5.01
CA GLY A 3 7.33 8.81 5.19
C GLY A 3 7.23 8.00 3.89
N GLY A 4 6.83 8.64 2.79
CA GLY A 4 6.81 8.01 1.46
C GLY A 4 8.21 7.71 0.92
N LEU A 5 9.18 8.59 1.18
CA LEU A 5 10.57 8.37 0.78
C LEU A 5 11.20 7.19 1.53
N ILE A 6 10.91 7.08 2.84
CA ILE A 6 11.40 5.98 3.70
C ILE A 6 10.79 4.64 3.25
N LEU A 7 9.49 4.59 3.00
CA LEU A 7 8.81 3.38 2.52
C LEU A 7 9.30 2.95 1.13
N TYR A 8 9.48 3.91 0.21
CA TYR A 8 10.01 3.62 -1.11
C TYR A 8 11.46 3.12 -1.06
N GLY A 9 12.30 3.73 -0.21
CA GLY A 9 13.67 3.27 0.04
C GLY A 9 13.74 1.88 0.67
N ALA A 10 12.79 1.53 1.55
CA ALA A 10 12.73 0.21 2.17
C ALA A 10 12.51 -0.92 1.16
N LEU A 11 11.77 -0.68 0.07
CA LEU A 11 11.56 -1.69 -0.98
C LEU A 11 12.88 -2.14 -1.62
N PHE A 12 13.83 -1.23 -1.81
CA PHE A 12 15.14 -1.57 -2.39
C PHE A 12 15.98 -2.48 -1.48
N LEU A 13 15.73 -2.50 -0.16
CA LEU A 13 16.43 -3.43 0.76
C LEU A 13 16.12 -4.90 0.45
N ILE A 14 14.92 -5.20 -0.04
CA ILE A 14 14.47 -6.57 -0.37
C ILE A 14 14.82 -6.96 -1.80
N VAL A 15 14.78 -6.01 -2.75
CA VAL A 15 14.93 -6.30 -4.19
C VAL A 15 16.33 -6.80 -4.56
N PHE A 16 17.39 -6.35 -3.88
CA PHE A 16 18.77 -6.70 -4.25
C PHE A 16 19.31 -7.96 -3.56
N HIS A 17 18.94 -8.22 -2.30
CA HIS A 17 19.40 -9.41 -1.56
C HIS A 17 18.38 -9.84 -0.50
N LEU A 18 17.73 -10.98 -0.72
CA LEU A 18 16.82 -11.58 0.24
C LEU A 18 17.60 -12.43 1.26
N SER A 19 17.89 -11.83 2.42
CA SER A 19 18.49 -12.49 3.58
C SER A 19 17.68 -12.20 4.85
N TYR A 20 17.78 -13.07 5.86
CA TYR A 20 17.08 -12.89 7.14
C TYR A 20 17.31 -11.49 7.75
N VAL A 21 18.54 -10.97 7.67
CA VAL A 21 18.89 -9.62 8.16
C VAL A 21 18.19 -8.51 7.37
N SER A 22 18.13 -8.64 6.04
CA SER A 22 17.43 -7.67 5.18
C SER A 22 15.93 -7.61 5.48
N LEU A 23 15.32 -8.76 5.80
CA LEU A 23 13.91 -8.86 6.16
C LEU A 23 13.60 -8.16 7.49
N LEU A 24 14.49 -8.32 8.48
CA LEU A 24 14.42 -7.60 9.76
C LEU A 24 14.53 -6.08 9.58
N MET A 25 15.50 -5.63 8.80
CA MET A 25 15.69 -4.20 8.52
C MET A 25 14.50 -3.59 7.77
N TYR A 26 13.94 -4.33 6.82
CA TYR A 26 12.73 -3.94 6.12
C TYR A 26 11.53 -3.83 7.07
N ALA A 27 11.33 -4.79 7.97
CA ALA A 27 10.23 -4.76 8.93
C ALA A 27 10.30 -3.52 9.83
N VAL A 28 11.50 -3.15 10.30
CA VAL A 28 11.72 -1.93 11.08
C VAL A 28 11.39 -0.68 10.26
N ALA A 29 11.86 -0.62 9.01
CA ALA A 29 11.61 0.52 8.13
C ALA A 29 10.12 0.73 7.83
N ILE A 30 9.36 -0.35 7.58
CA ILE A 30 7.91 -0.28 7.39
C ILE A 30 7.19 0.09 8.68
N ALA A 31 7.57 -0.49 9.82
CA ALA A 31 6.93 -0.18 11.11
C ALA A 31 6.98 1.32 11.43
N ILE A 32 8.06 2.01 11.05
CA ILE A 32 8.20 3.46 11.21
C ILE A 32 7.50 4.23 10.09
N GLY A 33 7.73 3.83 8.83
CA GLY A 33 7.22 4.57 7.67
C GLY A 33 5.70 4.49 7.50
N TYR A 34 5.09 3.37 7.87
CA TYR A 34 3.67 3.12 7.64
C TYR A 34 2.74 4.06 8.43
N PRO A 35 2.88 4.24 9.75
CA PRO A 35 2.07 5.22 10.49
C PRO A 35 2.24 6.65 9.96
N LEU A 36 3.46 7.03 9.59
CA LEU A 36 3.78 8.36 9.06
C LEU A 36 3.06 8.68 7.74
N LEU A 37 2.71 7.67 6.95
CA LEU A 37 2.01 7.83 5.67
C LEU A 37 0.51 7.56 5.81
N LEU A 38 0.12 6.53 6.55
CA LEU A 38 -1.27 6.13 6.71
C LEU A 38 -2.08 7.20 7.44
N VAL A 39 -1.55 7.76 8.54
CA VAL A 39 -2.27 8.77 9.34
C VAL A 39 -2.67 9.99 8.50
N PRO A 40 -1.76 10.69 7.79
CA PRO A 40 -2.16 11.83 6.97
C PRO A 40 -2.99 11.43 5.75
N TYR A 41 -2.78 10.24 5.18
CA TYR A 41 -3.55 9.75 4.03
C TYR A 41 -5.03 9.53 4.39
N VAL A 42 -5.27 8.88 5.53
CA VAL A 42 -6.60 8.65 6.06
C VAL A 42 -7.28 9.97 6.41
N SER A 43 -6.57 10.88 7.10
CA SER A 43 -7.10 12.20 7.42
C SER A 43 -7.46 13.02 6.19
N LEU A 44 -6.59 13.08 5.18
CA LEU A 44 -6.85 13.80 3.93
C LEU A 44 -8.09 13.25 3.21
N THR A 45 -8.26 11.92 3.20
CA THR A 45 -9.43 11.29 2.58
C THR A 45 -10.72 11.71 3.31
N TYR A 46 -10.70 11.76 4.65
CA TYR A 46 -11.83 12.24 5.43
C TYR A 46 -12.07 13.76 5.28
N ASP A 47 -11.01 14.56 5.13
CA ASP A 47 -11.13 15.99 4.85
C ASP A 47 -11.79 16.24 3.48
N VAL A 48 -11.44 15.47 2.45
CA VAL A 48 -12.09 15.53 1.13
C VAL A 48 -13.58 15.18 1.23
N ILE A 49 -13.92 14.13 1.99
CA ILE A 49 -15.32 13.76 2.24
C ILE A 49 -16.06 14.87 3.00
N GLY A 50 -15.39 15.53 3.95
CA GLY A 50 -15.94 16.65 4.73
C GLY A 50 -16.23 17.91 3.91
N HIS A 51 -15.43 18.18 2.87
CA HIS A 51 -15.61 19.32 1.96
C HIS A 51 -16.60 19.05 0.81
N ALA A 52 -17.11 17.81 0.68
CA ALA A 52 -18.07 17.47 -0.36
C ALA A 52 -19.41 18.22 -0.17
N ARG A 53 -20.03 18.66 -1.27
CA ARG A 53 -21.24 19.51 -1.29
C ARG A 53 -22.43 18.93 -0.52
N TYR A 54 -22.49 17.60 -0.35
CA TYR A 54 -23.54 16.87 0.37
C TYR A 54 -23.03 16.14 1.62
N ALA A 55 -21.85 16.51 2.13
CA ALA A 55 -21.16 15.87 3.24
C ALA A 55 -21.94 15.85 4.56
N ARG A 56 -23.12 16.47 4.69
CA ARG A 56 -23.97 16.35 5.90
C ARG A 56 -25.12 15.36 5.73
N LYS A 57 -25.61 15.19 4.50
CA LYS A 57 -26.77 14.33 4.19
C LYS A 57 -26.35 12.91 3.81
N ALA A 58 -25.21 12.74 3.14
CA ALA A 58 -24.77 11.47 2.57
C ALA A 58 -23.46 10.93 3.19
N ARG A 59 -23.16 11.25 4.47
CA ARG A 59 -21.90 10.84 5.13
C ARG A 59 -21.66 9.33 5.09
N ILE A 60 -22.72 8.56 5.34
CA ILE A 60 -22.65 7.10 5.40
C ILE A 60 -22.30 6.54 4.01
N GLU A 61 -22.95 7.04 2.96
CA GLU A 61 -22.71 6.62 1.58
C GLU A 61 -21.27 6.88 1.13
N TYR A 62 -20.71 8.05 1.44
CA TYR A 62 -19.31 8.35 1.10
C TYR A 62 -18.31 7.46 1.83
N ILE A 63 -18.55 7.12 3.10
CA ILE A 63 -17.69 6.20 3.85
C ILE A 63 -17.76 4.80 3.26
N VAL A 64 -18.96 4.31 2.93
CA VAL A 64 -19.16 2.98 2.33
C VAL A 64 -18.47 2.89 0.96
N VAL A 65 -18.58 3.93 0.13
CA VAL A 65 -17.91 3.97 -1.18
C VAL A 65 -16.39 3.96 -1.00
N ARG A 66 -15.84 4.73 -0.06
CA ARG A 66 -14.39 4.71 0.27
C ARG A 66 -13.93 3.32 0.69
N GLU A 67 -14.68 2.65 1.58
CA GLU A 67 -14.41 1.27 2.01
C GLU A 67 -14.46 0.30 0.84
N LEU A 68 -15.42 0.44 -0.07
CA LEU A 68 -15.55 -0.41 -1.25
C LEU A 68 -14.32 -0.27 -2.17
N PHE A 69 -13.87 0.96 -2.45
CA PHE A 69 -12.67 1.19 -3.25
C PHE A 69 -11.39 0.64 -2.59
N LEU A 70 -11.26 0.77 -1.27
CA LEU A 70 -10.13 0.20 -0.53
C LEU A 70 -10.10 -1.32 -0.62
N ASN A 71 -11.25 -1.97 -0.40
CA ASN A 71 -11.35 -3.43 -0.48
C ASN A 71 -11.17 -3.93 -1.93
N ALA A 72 -11.72 -3.24 -2.92
CA ALA A 72 -11.49 -3.56 -4.34
C ALA A 72 -10.01 -3.43 -4.72
N GLY A 73 -9.33 -2.40 -4.22
CA GLY A 73 -7.88 -2.23 -4.39
C GLY A 73 -7.10 -3.42 -3.84
N ARG A 74 -7.40 -3.85 -2.61
CA ARG A 74 -6.76 -5.03 -1.98
C ARG A 74 -6.97 -6.31 -2.79
N ILE A 75 -8.21 -6.57 -3.21
CA ILE A 75 -8.54 -7.74 -4.04
C ILE A 75 -7.73 -7.69 -5.35
N CYS A 76 -7.72 -6.54 -6.03
CA CYS A 76 -6.97 -6.35 -7.28
C CYS A 76 -5.47 -6.62 -7.08
N SER A 77 -4.87 -6.09 -6.01
CA SER A 77 -3.45 -6.29 -5.74
C SER A 77 -3.09 -7.74 -5.41
N ILE A 78 -3.91 -8.46 -4.64
CA ILE A 78 -3.70 -9.89 -4.36
C ILE A 78 -3.79 -10.71 -5.65
N VAL A 79 -4.81 -10.44 -6.47
CA VAL A 79 -4.98 -11.13 -7.76
C VAL A 79 -3.79 -10.88 -8.69
N LEU A 80 -3.33 -9.63 -8.80
CA LEU A 80 -2.13 -9.28 -9.59
C LEU A 80 -0.87 -9.95 -9.06
N PHE A 81 -0.69 -10.02 -7.74
CA PHE A 81 0.43 -10.73 -7.12
C PHE A 81 0.41 -12.23 -7.45
N LEU A 82 -0.73 -12.88 -7.25
CA LEU A 82 -0.91 -14.31 -7.55
C LEU A 82 -0.69 -14.61 -9.05
N LEU A 83 -1.22 -13.76 -9.94
CA LEU A 83 -0.97 -13.89 -11.38
C LEU A 83 0.51 -13.73 -11.73
N SER A 84 1.20 -12.78 -11.10
CA SER A 84 2.64 -12.57 -11.33
C SER A 84 3.47 -13.79 -10.91
N VAL A 85 3.18 -14.36 -9.74
CA VAL A 85 3.88 -15.56 -9.24
C VAL A 85 3.56 -16.79 -10.10
N THR A 86 2.30 -16.99 -10.48
CA THR A 86 1.91 -18.16 -11.29
C THR A 86 2.45 -18.12 -12.71
N LEU A 87 2.62 -16.93 -13.31
CA LEU A 87 3.14 -16.79 -14.68
C LEU A 87 4.67 -16.71 -14.77
N LEU A 88 5.34 -16.05 -13.81
CA LEU A 88 6.79 -15.83 -13.82
C LEU A 88 7.58 -16.78 -12.90
N GLY A 89 6.91 -17.61 -12.10
CA GLY A 89 7.54 -18.47 -11.08
C GLY A 89 8.04 -17.69 -9.86
N ASP A 90 8.45 -18.40 -8.82
CA ASP A 90 8.77 -17.80 -7.51
C ASP A 90 10.01 -16.89 -7.54
N GLU A 91 11.02 -17.24 -8.33
CA GLU A 91 12.30 -16.51 -8.36
C GLU A 91 12.20 -15.12 -9.01
N LEU A 92 11.28 -14.94 -9.97
CA LEU A 92 11.09 -13.68 -10.70
C LEU A 92 9.76 -13.01 -10.36
N GLY A 93 8.71 -13.78 -10.07
CA GLY A 93 7.38 -13.26 -9.79
C GLY A 93 7.29 -12.46 -8.50
N ILE A 94 8.00 -12.89 -7.44
CA ILE A 94 8.04 -12.17 -6.15
C ILE A 94 8.74 -10.81 -6.29
N PRO A 95 9.99 -10.69 -6.78
CA PRO A 95 10.64 -9.40 -6.93
C PRO A 95 9.99 -8.51 -8.00
N ALA A 96 9.49 -9.07 -9.12
CA ALA A 96 8.79 -8.27 -10.14
C ALA A 96 7.49 -7.66 -9.62
N SER A 97 6.68 -8.43 -8.88
CA SER A 97 5.45 -7.92 -8.28
C SER A 97 5.73 -6.85 -7.22
N LEU A 98 6.79 -7.01 -6.41
CA LEU A 98 7.26 -6.00 -5.45
C LEU A 98 7.67 -4.68 -6.13
N VAL A 99 8.40 -4.74 -7.24
CA VAL A 99 8.86 -3.54 -7.97
C VAL A 99 7.72 -2.87 -8.73
N VAL A 100 6.81 -3.62 -9.35
CA VAL A 100 5.70 -3.06 -10.12
C VAL A 100 4.60 -2.51 -9.20
N LEU A 101 4.27 -3.22 -8.12
CA LEU A 101 3.18 -2.86 -7.20
C LEU A 101 3.63 -1.95 -6.04
N GLY A 102 4.92 -1.94 -5.70
CA GLY A 102 5.50 -1.09 -4.65
C GLY A 102 5.64 0.39 -5.01
N GLN A 103 5.43 0.77 -6.28
CA GLN A 103 5.60 2.14 -6.82
C GLN A 103 4.48 3.13 -6.44
N GLY A 104 3.92 3.02 -5.23
CA GLY A 104 3.22 4.16 -4.62
C GLY A 104 1.70 4.11 -4.59
N THR A 105 1.07 2.92 -4.52
CA THR A 105 -0.37 2.85 -4.22
C THR A 105 -0.59 2.33 -2.79
N PRO A 106 -1.18 3.13 -1.87
CA PRO A 106 -1.37 2.75 -0.46
C PRO A 106 -2.28 1.52 -0.25
N SER A 107 -2.92 1.03 -1.31
CA SER A 107 -3.78 -0.15 -1.32
C SER A 107 -3.07 -1.45 -0.92
N PHE A 108 -1.76 -1.57 -1.16
CA PHE A 108 -1.01 -2.81 -0.93
C PHE A 108 -0.23 -2.84 0.39
N ILE A 109 0.11 -1.69 0.99
CA ILE A 109 0.83 -1.64 2.28
C ILE A 109 -0.07 -2.07 3.47
N THR A 110 -1.30 -2.54 3.21
CA THR A 110 -2.17 -3.15 4.23
C THR A 110 -2.20 -4.68 4.23
N LEU A 111 -1.35 -5.34 3.43
CA LEU A 111 -1.05 -6.77 3.58
C LEU A 111 0.10 -6.99 4.55
#